data_AF-A0A1V1X1C4-F1
#
_entry.id   AF-A0A1V1X1C4-F1
#
_cell.length_a   1.000
_cell.length_b   1.000
_cell.length_c   1.000
_cell.angle_alpha   90.00
_cell.angle_beta   90.00
_cell.angle_gamma   90.00
#
_symmetry.space_group_name_H-M   'P 1'
#
loop_
_entity.id
_entity.type
_entity.pdbx_description
1 polymer ?
#
loop_
_entity_poly.entity_id
_entity_poly.type
_entity_poly.pdbx_seq_one_letter_code
_entity_poly.pdbx_strand_id
1 'polypeptide(L)'
;MELLREMLSKKWKKTHRDKFLKVITYLKNHKEYMKYNQYLAEGYPIGSGVVESACSHVVKDRMEISGARWGINGSESILKLRSVAKSKDWGESRSKRKTTASRVG
;
A
#
# COMPACT_ATOMS: atom_id res chain seq x y z
N MET A 1 24.53 5.78 -13.33
CA MET A 1 24.74 4.88 -14.49
C MET A 1 25.77 3.78 -14.21
N GLU A 2 26.56 3.90 -13.13
CA GLU A 2 27.62 2.98 -12.74
C GLU A 2 27.08 1.63 -12.21
N LEU A 3 26.09 1.67 -11.32
CA LEU A 3 25.37 0.48 -10.83
C LEU A 3 24.75 -0.36 -11.96
N LEU A 4 24.26 0.31 -13.01
CA LEU A 4 23.65 -0.34 -14.17
C LEU A 4 24.69 -1.13 -15.00
N ARG A 5 25.92 -0.58 -15.12
CA ARG A 5 27.06 -1.28 -15.74
C ARG A 5 27.54 -2.44 -14.88
N GLU A 6 27.53 -2.30 -13.56
CA GLU A 6 27.95 -3.35 -12.63
C GLU A 6 26.95 -4.53 -12.59
N MET A 7 25.65 -4.24 -12.53
CA MET A 7 24.59 -5.26 -12.51
C MET A 7 24.46 -6.03 -13.83
N LEU A 8 24.80 -5.39 -14.96
CA LEU A 8 24.83 -6.03 -16.28
C LEU A 8 26.19 -6.63 -16.64
N SER A 9 27.17 -6.57 -15.73
CA SER A 9 28.50 -7.14 -15.96
C SER A 9 28.45 -8.66 -16.16
N LYS A 10 29.48 -9.20 -16.83
CA LYS A 10 29.60 -10.64 -17.13
C LYS A 10 29.67 -11.53 -15.86
N LYS A 11 29.77 -10.92 -14.68
CA LYS A 11 29.89 -11.56 -13.36
C LYS A 11 28.66 -12.36 -12.93
N TRP A 12 27.45 -11.98 -13.37
CA TRP A 12 26.20 -12.59 -12.91
C TRP A 12 25.61 -13.60 -13.89
N LYS A 13 24.92 -14.65 -13.40
CA LYS A 13 24.19 -15.61 -14.25
C LYS A 13 23.08 -14.92 -15.06
N LYS A 14 22.76 -15.44 -16.25
CA LYS A 14 21.75 -14.87 -17.18
C LYS A 14 20.39 -14.62 -16.51
N THR A 15 19.94 -15.54 -15.65
CA THR A 15 18.68 -15.41 -14.89
C THR A 15 18.66 -14.21 -13.94
N HIS A 16 19.78 -13.87 -13.33
CA HIS A 16 19.89 -12.72 -12.44
C HIS A 16 19.88 -11.42 -13.24
N ARG A 17 20.57 -11.39 -14.39
CA ARG A 17 20.56 -10.23 -15.29
C ARG A 17 19.16 -9.93 -15.82
N ASP A 18 18.38 -10.96 -16.17
CA ASP A 18 17.00 -10.78 -16.63
C ASP A 18 16.10 -10.16 -15.56
N LYS A 19 16.24 -10.63 -14.31
CA LYS A 19 15.56 -10.03 -13.14
C LYS A 19 15.97 -8.58 -12.93
N PHE A 20 17.27 -8.28 -12.97
CA PHE A 20 17.76 -6.91 -12.83
C PHE A 20 17.27 -6.00 -13.95
N LEU A 21 17.27 -6.47 -15.20
CA LEU A 21 16.70 -5.74 -16.33
C LEU A 21 15.23 -5.41 -16.11
N LYS A 22 14.42 -6.39 -15.66
CA LYS A 22 13.01 -6.17 -15.36
C LYS A 22 12.81 -5.10 -14.28
N VAL A 23 13.54 -5.19 -13.19
CA VAL A 23 13.47 -4.21 -12.09
C VAL A 23 13.91 -2.84 -12.58
N ILE A 24 15.04 -2.74 -13.28
CA ILE A 24 15.56 -1.46 -13.79
C ILE A 24 14.56 -0.81 -14.77
N THR A 25 13.98 -1.60 -15.68
CA THR A 25 12.97 -1.11 -16.62
C THR A 25 11.72 -0.63 -15.88
N TYR A 26 11.25 -1.39 -14.89
CA TYR A 26 10.13 -0.98 -14.06
C TYR A 26 10.41 0.35 -13.35
N LEU A 27 11.58 0.47 -12.70
CA LEU A 27 11.93 1.68 -11.97
C LEU A 27 12.10 2.89 -12.91
N LYS A 28 12.66 2.68 -14.11
CA LYS A 28 12.78 3.73 -15.13
C LYS A 28 11.43 4.23 -15.61
N ASN A 29 10.49 3.32 -15.88
CA ASN A 29 9.15 3.67 -16.33
C ASN A 29 8.36 4.42 -15.26
N HIS A 30 8.61 4.15 -13.97
CA HIS A 30 7.92 4.78 -12.85
C HIS A 30 8.73 5.92 -12.20
N LYS A 31 9.76 6.44 -12.88
CA LYS A 31 10.64 7.49 -12.34
C LYS A 31 9.88 8.75 -11.93
N GLU A 32 8.78 9.06 -12.62
CA GLU A 32 7.88 10.17 -12.29
C GLU A 32 7.27 10.07 -10.88
N TYR A 33 7.05 8.86 -10.38
CA TYR A 33 6.53 8.56 -9.04
C TYR A 33 7.66 8.39 -7.99
N MET A 34 8.92 8.59 -8.37
CA MET A 34 10.08 8.48 -7.48
C MET A 34 10.66 9.83 -7.08
N LYS A 35 9.83 10.88 -7.08
CA LYS A 35 10.18 12.21 -6.57
C LYS A 35 10.17 12.23 -5.04
N TYR A 36 10.88 11.28 -4.43
CA TYR A 36 10.92 11.08 -2.99
C TYR A 36 11.36 12.33 -2.23
N ASN A 37 12.24 13.15 -2.81
CA ASN A 37 12.64 14.42 -2.21
C ASN A 37 11.46 15.39 -2.05
N GLN A 38 10.55 15.45 -3.04
CA GLN A 38 9.36 16.29 -2.98
C GLN A 38 8.35 15.71 -1.99
N TYR A 39 8.11 14.40 -2.07
CA TYR A 39 7.16 13.74 -1.19
C TYR A 39 7.61 13.77 0.29
N LEU A 40 8.91 13.67 0.58
CA LEU A 40 9.46 13.80 1.93
C LEU A 40 9.31 15.23 2.44
N ALA A 41 9.54 16.23 1.59
CA ALA A 41 9.33 17.63 1.94
C ALA A 41 7.85 17.97 2.19
N GLU A 42 6.95 17.31 1.46
CA GLU A 42 5.48 17.40 1.64
C GLU A 42 4.99 16.56 2.84
N GLY A 43 5.88 15.84 3.54
CA GLY A 43 5.56 15.08 4.74
C GLY A 43 4.80 13.77 4.49
N TYR A 44 4.80 13.26 3.26
CA TYR A 44 4.19 11.96 2.99
C TYR A 44 4.97 10.84 3.68
N PRO A 45 4.28 9.84 4.25
CA PRO A 45 4.93 8.69 4.87
C PRO A 45 5.54 7.78 3.79
N ILE A 46 6.77 8.10 3.38
CA ILE A 46 7.55 7.32 2.41
C ILE A 46 8.43 6.36 3.20
N GLY A 47 7.84 5.20 3.47
CA GLY A 47 8.35 4.27 4.46
C GLY A 47 7.16 3.55 5.02
N SER A 48 6.64 2.64 4.23
CA SER A 48 5.41 1.90 4.45
C SER A 48 5.49 0.92 5.63
N GLY A 49 6.39 1.04 6.61
CA GLY A 49 6.38 0.15 7.77
C GLY A 49 5.05 0.22 8.55
N VAL A 50 4.53 1.42 8.78
CA VAL A 50 3.21 1.65 9.40
C VAL A 50 2.07 1.28 8.44
N VAL A 51 2.23 1.56 7.14
CA VAL A 51 1.19 1.28 6.12
C VAL A 51 1.08 -0.22 5.80
N GLU A 52 2.21 -0.92 5.69
CA GLU A 52 2.33 -2.37 5.50
C GLU A 52 1.91 -3.12 6.75
N SER A 53 2.32 -2.67 7.95
CA SER A 53 1.80 -3.26 9.19
C SER A 53 0.30 -3.05 9.31
N ALA A 54 -0.22 -1.85 9.01
CA ALA A 54 -1.66 -1.63 8.98
C ALA A 54 -2.36 -2.54 7.95
N CYS A 55 -1.84 -2.65 6.73
CA CYS A 55 -2.42 -3.53 5.70
C CYS A 55 -2.37 -5.01 6.14
N SER A 56 -1.25 -5.47 6.68
CA SER A 56 -1.09 -6.82 7.20
C SER A 56 -2.06 -7.11 8.36
N HIS A 57 -2.11 -6.26 9.38
CA HIS A 57 -2.96 -6.49 10.56
C HIS A 57 -4.45 -6.20 10.35
N VAL A 58 -4.80 -5.28 9.45
CA VAL A 58 -6.20 -4.93 9.19
C VAL A 58 -6.83 -5.90 8.19
N VAL A 59 -6.11 -6.22 7.10
CA VAL A 59 -6.63 -7.03 6.00
C VAL A 59 -6.31 -8.51 6.22
N LYS A 60 -5.04 -8.86 6.41
CA LYS A 60 -4.57 -10.26 6.38
C LYS A 60 -5.18 -11.10 7.49
N ASP A 61 -5.17 -10.56 8.72
CA ASP A 61 -5.72 -11.22 9.91
C ASP A 61 -7.19 -11.65 9.79
N ARG A 62 -7.97 -11.06 8.88
CA ARG A 62 -9.40 -11.38 8.72
C ARG A 62 -9.76 -11.96 7.37
N MET A 63 -9.14 -11.44 6.30
CA MET A 63 -9.48 -11.80 4.93
C MET A 63 -8.84 -13.12 4.49
N GLU A 64 -7.74 -13.55 5.12
CA GLU A 64 -7.05 -14.82 4.80
C GLU A 64 -7.44 -15.99 5.73
N ILE A 65 -8.50 -15.84 6.54
CA ILE A 65 -8.98 -16.94 7.40
C ILE A 65 -9.59 -18.04 6.52
N SER A 66 -9.11 -19.28 6.70
CA SER A 66 -9.66 -20.46 6.04
C SER A 66 -11.16 -20.61 6.32
N GLY A 67 -11.96 -20.82 5.28
CA GLY A 67 -13.42 -20.92 5.36
C GLY A 67 -14.18 -19.59 5.28
N ALA A 68 -13.49 -18.45 5.20
CA ALA A 68 -14.14 -17.16 4.98
C ALA A 68 -14.55 -16.99 3.51
N ARG A 69 -15.83 -16.67 3.26
CA ARG A 69 -16.34 -16.25 1.95
C ARG A 69 -16.69 -14.77 2.02
N TRP A 70 -16.02 -13.96 1.20
CA TRP A 70 -16.24 -12.51 1.16
C TRP A 70 -16.84 -12.10 -0.19
N GLY A 71 -17.95 -11.39 -0.15
CA GLY A 71 -18.35 -10.52 -1.26
C GLY A 71 -17.67 -9.15 -1.12
N ILE A 72 -17.46 -8.45 -2.24
CA ILE A 72 -16.76 -7.14 -2.30
C ILE A 72 -17.36 -6.13 -1.31
N ASN A 73 -18.69 -6.06 -1.22
CA ASN A 73 -19.37 -5.13 -0.31
C ASN A 73 -19.18 -5.52 1.18
N GLY A 74 -19.10 -6.82 1.46
CA GLY A 74 -18.91 -7.35 2.80
C GLY A 74 -17.47 -7.15 3.30
N SER A 75 -16.48 -7.38 2.43
CA SER A 75 -15.07 -7.16 2.78
C SER A 75 -14.81 -5.67 3.04
N GLU A 76 -15.30 -4.77 2.20
CA GLU A 76 -15.11 -3.33 2.37
C GLU A 76 -15.69 -2.82 3.71
N SER A 77 -16.91 -3.25 4.04
CA SER A 77 -17.59 -2.84 5.28
C SER A 77 -16.80 -3.26 6.53
N ILE A 78 -16.22 -4.46 6.49
CA ILE A 78 -15.44 -5.01 7.61
C ILE A 78 -14.06 -4.36 7.70
N LEU A 79 -13.42 -4.08 6.57
CA LEU A 79 -12.15 -3.34 6.55
C LEU A 79 -12.34 -1.94 7.13
N LYS A 80 -13.39 -1.21 6.73
CA LYS A 80 -13.73 0.12 7.30
C LYS A 80 -13.90 0.06 8.82
N LEU A 81 -14.65 -0.93 9.32
CA LEU A 81 -14.84 -1.10 10.76
C LEU A 81 -13.52 -1.40 11.50
N ARG A 82 -12.67 -2.26 10.93
CA ARG A 82 -11.37 -2.60 11.52
C ARG A 82 -10.39 -1.43 11.49
N SER A 83 -10.41 -0.61 10.44
CA SER A 83 -9.62 0.62 10.37
C SER A 83 -9.97 1.57 11.51
N VAL A 84 -11.27 1.83 11.74
CA VAL A 84 -11.72 2.68 12.86
C VAL A 84 -11.33 2.08 14.21
N ALA A 85 -11.51 0.76 14.39
CA ALA A 85 -11.15 0.08 15.64
C ALA A 85 -9.64 0.17 15.94
N LYS A 86 -8.78 0.08 14.91
CA LYS A 86 -7.33 0.16 15.06
C LYS A 86 -6.83 1.59 15.26
N SER A 87 -7.46 2.57 14.62
CA SER A 87 -7.13 3.99 14.79
C SER A 87 -7.54 4.56 16.16
N LYS A 88 -8.30 3.81 16.99
CA LYS A 88 -8.87 4.23 18.29
C LYS A 88 -9.73 5.51 18.22
N ASP A 89 -10.03 6.00 17.02
CA ASP A 89 -10.83 7.19 16.77
C ASP A 89 -12.33 6.84 16.64
N TRP A 90 -12.87 6.41 17.78
CA TRP A 90 -14.29 6.06 17.90
C TRP A 90 -15.21 7.29 17.92
N GLY A 91 -14.66 8.47 18.24
CA GLY A 91 -15.39 9.72 18.39
C GLY A 91 -15.74 10.39 17.05
N GLU A 92 -14.78 10.53 16.14
CA GLU A 92 -14.98 11.29 14.90
C GLU A 92 -15.82 10.53 13.86
N SER A 93 -15.69 9.20 13.85
CA SER A 93 -16.41 8.29 12.93
C SER A 93 -17.94 8.29 13.11
N ARG A 94 -18.45 8.63 14.30
CA ARG A 94 -19.90 8.77 14.56
C ARG A 94 -20.46 10.12 14.10
N SER A 95 -19.65 11.18 14.12
CA SER A 95 -20.09 12.52 13.69
C SER A 95 -20.35 12.55 12.18
N LYS A 96 -19.44 11.97 11.38
CA LYS A 96 -19.55 11.93 9.91
C LYS A 96 -20.74 11.11 9.39
N ARG A 97 -21.28 10.16 10.17
CA ARG A 97 -22.49 9.40 9.81
C ARG A 97 -23.78 10.22 9.93
N LYS A 98 -23.81 11.25 10.79
CA LYS A 98 -25.00 12.10 10.95
C LYS A 98 -25.17 13.10 9.79
N THR A 99 -24.07 13.52 9.17
CA THR A 99 -24.10 14.54 8.10
C THR A 99 -24.50 13.96 6.73
N THR A 100 -24.21 12.69 6.45
CA THR A 100 -24.59 12.08 5.17
C THR A 100 -26.05 11.62 5.14
N ALA A 101 -26.66 11.38 6.31
CA ALA A 101 -28.08 11.03 6.41
C ALA A 101 -29.03 12.23 6.23
N SER A 102 -28.52 13.47 6.24
CA SER A 102 -29.33 14.69 6.09
C SER A 102 -29.27 15.32 4.70
N ARG A 103 -28.71 14.63 3.70
CA ARG A 103 -28.55 15.15 2.31
C ARG A 103 -29.30 14.35 1.25
N VAL A 104 -30.15 13.42 1.67
CA VAL A 104 -31.12 12.73 0.80
C VAL A 104 -32.49 12.95 1.43
N GLY A 105 -33.05 14.13 1.19
CA GLY A 105 -34.40 14.54 1.52
C GLY A 105 -34.90 15.42 0.39
#